data_AF-A0A6G1G4H4-F1
#
_entry.id   AF-A0A6G1G4H4-F1
#
_cell.length_a   1.000
_cell.length_b   1.000
_cell.length_c   1.000
_cell.angle_alpha   90.00
_cell.angle_beta   90.00
_cell.angle_gamma   90.00
#
_symmetry.space_group_name_H-M   'P 1'
#
loop_
_entity.id
_entity.type
_entity.pdbx_description
1 polymer ?
#
loop_
_entity_poly.entity_id
_entity_poly.type
_entity_poly.pdbx_seq_one_letter_code
_entity_poly.pdbx_strand_id
1 'polypeptide(L)'
;MSPIPKFSELPLRKGDPFWSAWGLYGSNDQLGTLNRLTDEVVREASKEIQTGTRVSMNWPLDAQSEVPFFGRQAFHKDVYQKGTRIVNDDTWSFNTQSSSQWDGLRHFGYQKEEKFYNGVTMDDIHGEHKSDVLGIHAWAEKGIVGRGVLLDFHSWRLENNVEYNPFERGNITLDQLKKVAEAQGVEIKFGDILIIRSGYMASYNKLSTDEVKQLAARPSPPTFSGVQQSEEVLEWIWNHFSAVAGDQPSFECWPTQKDYAMHEVLLGGWGCPIGELFDLEALAEQCKKLNRYSFFVTSEVCNVPGGVASPPNILGIF
;
A
#
# COMPACT_ATOMS: atom_id res chain seq x y z
N MET A 1 20.38 1.01 -16.92
CA MET A 1 19.28 0.02 -16.78
C MET A 1 18.61 -0.12 -18.14
N SER A 2 18.23 -1.33 -18.54
CA SER A 2 17.38 -1.50 -19.72
C SER A 2 16.07 -0.73 -19.50
N PRO A 3 15.51 -0.04 -20.52
CA PRO A 3 14.24 0.64 -20.36
C PRO A 3 13.15 -0.37 -20.00
N ILE A 4 12.28 -0.04 -19.04
CA ILE A 4 11.12 -0.87 -18.74
C ILE A 4 10.19 -0.92 -19.98
N PRO A 5 9.51 -2.04 -20.24
CA PRO A 5 8.53 -2.14 -21.32
C PRO A 5 7.43 -1.08 -21.19
N LYS A 6 6.83 -0.69 -22.31
CA LYS A 6 5.64 0.17 -22.28
C LYS A 6 4.45 -0.62 -21.72
N PHE A 7 3.51 0.07 -21.08
CA PHE A 7 2.28 -0.56 -20.58
C PHE A 7 1.52 -1.30 -21.69
N SER A 8 1.49 -0.74 -22.91
CA SER A 8 0.85 -1.34 -24.09
C SER A 8 1.53 -2.61 -24.62
N GLU A 9 2.72 -2.96 -24.11
CA GLU A 9 3.43 -4.19 -24.45
C GLU A 9 3.10 -5.34 -23.48
N LEU A 10 2.29 -5.08 -22.44
CA LEU A 10 1.86 -6.09 -21.47
C LEU A 10 0.61 -6.84 -21.97
N PRO A 11 0.51 -8.18 -21.78
CA PRO A 11 1.47 -9.02 -21.09
C PRO A 11 2.71 -9.36 -21.91
N LEU A 12 3.86 -9.51 -21.22
CA LEU A 12 5.16 -9.76 -21.87
C LEU A 12 5.24 -11.13 -22.56
N ARG A 13 4.47 -12.12 -22.11
CA ARG A 13 4.46 -13.47 -22.66
C ARG A 13 3.05 -13.84 -23.09
N LYS A 14 2.96 -14.50 -24.24
CA LYS A 14 1.68 -14.98 -24.78
C LYS A 14 1.04 -15.98 -23.82
N GLY A 15 -0.19 -15.71 -23.40
CA GLY A 15 -0.97 -16.58 -22.51
C GLY A 15 -0.87 -16.23 -21.02
N ASP A 16 -0.03 -15.25 -20.64
CA ASP A 16 -0.05 -14.70 -19.29
C ASP A 16 -1.28 -13.79 -19.08
N PRO A 17 -1.70 -13.56 -17.81
CA PRO A 17 -2.85 -12.71 -17.49
C PRO A 17 -2.71 -11.29 -18.04
N PHE A 18 -3.85 -10.62 -18.20
CA PHE A 18 -3.93 -9.27 -18.74
C PHE A 18 -3.02 -8.29 -17.95
N TRP A 19 -2.28 -7.46 -18.69
CA TRP A 19 -1.29 -6.51 -18.18
C TRP A 19 -0.19 -7.08 -17.26
N SER A 20 0.01 -8.39 -17.19
CA SER A 20 1.07 -8.95 -16.34
C SER A 20 2.48 -8.66 -16.88
N ALA A 21 3.42 -8.38 -15.97
CA ALA A 21 4.83 -8.15 -16.27
C ALA A 21 5.71 -9.37 -15.92
N TRP A 22 5.12 -10.57 -15.95
CA TRP A 22 5.79 -11.77 -15.48
C TRP A 22 7.05 -12.09 -16.30
N GLY A 23 8.11 -12.45 -15.58
CA GLY A 23 9.44 -12.71 -16.14
C GLY A 23 10.27 -11.45 -16.44
N LEU A 24 9.76 -10.23 -16.22
CA LEU A 24 10.53 -8.99 -16.46
C LEU A 24 11.86 -8.96 -15.69
N TYR A 25 11.84 -9.35 -14.42
CA TYR A 25 13.03 -9.40 -13.55
C TYR A 25 13.57 -10.84 -13.38
N GLY A 26 13.16 -11.76 -14.26
CA GLY A 26 13.47 -13.19 -14.18
C GLY A 26 12.33 -14.02 -13.59
N SER A 27 12.32 -15.31 -13.88
CA SER A 27 11.24 -16.24 -13.48
C SER A 27 11.16 -16.51 -11.98
N ASN A 28 12.25 -16.27 -11.25
CA ASN A 28 12.36 -16.53 -9.82
C ASN A 28 12.33 -15.22 -9.01
N ASP A 29 11.99 -14.10 -9.64
CA ASP A 29 11.88 -12.82 -8.96
C ASP A 29 10.72 -12.84 -7.95
N GLN A 30 10.95 -12.19 -6.81
CA GLN A 30 10.01 -12.08 -5.69
C GLN A 30 9.82 -10.63 -5.22
N LEU A 31 10.41 -9.66 -5.94
CA LEU A 31 10.39 -8.24 -5.58
C LEU A 31 9.46 -7.42 -6.48
N GLY A 32 9.24 -7.84 -7.73
CA GLY A 32 8.40 -7.12 -8.68
C GLY A 32 8.91 -5.69 -8.90
N THR A 33 8.03 -4.70 -8.75
CA THR A 33 8.40 -3.29 -8.97
C THR A 33 9.33 -2.73 -7.92
N LEU A 34 9.58 -3.41 -6.78
CA LEU A 34 10.62 -3.02 -5.84
C LEU A 34 12.03 -3.10 -6.45
N ASN A 35 12.23 -3.88 -7.52
CA ASN A 35 13.49 -3.87 -8.29
C ASN A 35 13.83 -2.49 -8.90
N ARG A 36 12.86 -1.57 -8.97
CA ARG A 36 13.06 -0.18 -9.42
C ARG A 36 13.81 0.67 -8.38
N LEU A 37 13.77 0.28 -7.11
CA LEU A 37 14.51 0.91 -6.00
C LEU A 37 15.98 0.47 -6.00
N THR A 38 16.68 0.79 -7.09
CA THR A 38 18.10 0.52 -7.23
C THR A 38 18.94 1.38 -6.30
N ASP A 39 20.18 0.98 -6.02
CA ASP A 39 21.12 1.76 -5.19
C ASP A 39 21.26 3.22 -5.65
N GLU A 40 21.19 3.48 -6.96
CA GLU A 40 21.23 4.83 -7.51
C GLU A 40 19.97 5.62 -7.15
N VAL A 41 18.78 5.03 -7.32
CA VAL A 41 17.49 5.65 -6.97
C VAL A 41 17.43 5.94 -5.46
N VAL A 42 17.84 4.98 -4.62
CA VAL A 42 17.86 5.15 -3.16
C VAL A 42 18.86 6.23 -2.74
N ARG A 43 20.06 6.25 -3.33
CA ARG A 43 21.06 7.29 -3.07
C ARG A 43 20.54 8.66 -3.48
N GLU A 44 19.88 8.79 -4.62
CA GLU A 44 19.29 10.07 -5.04
C GLU A 44 18.16 10.51 -4.11
N ALA A 45 17.31 9.59 -3.66
CA ALA A 45 16.27 9.87 -2.68
C ALA A 45 16.82 10.42 -1.36
N SER A 46 18.04 10.05 -0.95
CA SER A 46 18.66 10.57 0.29
C SER A 46 18.78 12.11 0.31
N LYS A 47 18.77 12.77 -0.86
CA LYS A 47 18.79 14.24 -0.98
C LYS A 47 17.49 14.90 -0.51
N GLU A 48 16.42 14.13 -0.35
CA GLU A 48 15.16 14.60 0.24
C GLU A 48 15.29 14.85 1.75
N ILE A 49 16.33 14.31 2.41
CA ILE A 49 16.63 14.55 3.82
C ILE A 49 17.38 15.88 3.96
N GLN A 50 16.63 16.95 4.22
CA GLN A 50 17.12 18.32 4.36
C GLN A 50 17.02 18.83 5.79
N THR A 51 15.99 18.44 6.54
CA THR A 51 15.73 18.93 7.90
C THR A 51 15.95 17.88 8.99
N GLY A 52 15.97 16.60 8.64
CA GLY A 52 16.00 15.46 9.56
C GLY A 52 14.68 15.21 10.29
N THR A 53 13.58 15.88 9.90
CA THR A 53 12.27 15.70 10.53
C THR A 53 11.71 14.36 10.11
N ARG A 54 11.33 13.51 11.08
CA ARG A 54 10.70 12.21 10.80
C ARG A 54 9.22 12.25 11.14
N VAL A 55 8.41 11.67 10.27
CA VAL A 55 6.97 11.52 10.45
C VAL A 55 6.61 10.05 10.25
N SER A 56 6.02 9.45 11.28
CA SER A 56 5.45 8.09 11.19
C SER A 56 4.17 8.14 10.39
N MET A 57 3.97 7.14 9.53
CA MET A 57 2.67 6.89 8.87
C MET A 57 2.00 5.60 9.36
N ASN A 58 2.47 5.07 10.51
CA ASN A 58 1.90 3.87 11.12
C ASN A 58 0.70 4.25 11.99
N TRP A 59 -0.46 3.74 11.63
CA TRP A 59 -1.65 3.74 12.46
C TRP A 59 -1.48 2.73 13.60
N PRO A 60 -1.99 3.00 14.82
CA PRO A 60 -1.86 2.05 15.92
C PRO A 60 -2.41 0.67 15.59
N LEU A 61 -1.73 -0.39 16.04
CA LEU A 61 -2.19 -1.77 15.77
C LEU A 61 -3.54 -2.08 16.43
N ASP A 62 -3.89 -1.39 17.51
CA ASP A 62 -5.17 -1.48 18.20
C ASP A 62 -6.21 -0.45 17.73
N ALA A 63 -5.94 0.31 16.67
CA ALA A 63 -6.88 1.34 16.19
C ALA A 63 -8.23 0.78 15.71
N GLN A 64 -8.27 -0.52 15.40
CA GLN A 64 -9.49 -1.27 15.09
C GLN A 64 -9.83 -2.35 16.14
N SER A 65 -9.51 -2.12 17.42
CA SER A 65 -9.67 -3.13 18.47
C SER A 65 -11.11 -3.61 18.69
N GLU A 66 -12.11 -2.79 18.38
CA GLU A 66 -13.52 -3.17 18.54
C GLU A 66 -14.08 -3.92 17.32
N VAL A 67 -13.90 -3.37 16.12
CA VAL A 67 -14.42 -3.99 14.89
C VAL A 67 -13.44 -3.80 13.73
N PRO A 68 -12.55 -4.77 13.50
CA PRO A 68 -11.67 -4.79 12.32
C PRO A 68 -12.46 -4.90 11.02
N PHE A 69 -12.01 -4.18 9.99
CA PHE A 69 -12.57 -4.33 8.66
C PHE A 69 -12.45 -5.77 8.14
N PHE A 70 -13.38 -6.12 7.25
CA PHE A 70 -13.45 -7.43 6.60
C PHE A 70 -13.57 -8.63 7.56
N GLY A 71 -14.02 -8.41 8.80
CA GLY A 71 -14.16 -9.47 9.81
C GLY A 71 -12.83 -10.08 10.26
N ARG A 72 -11.72 -9.33 10.11
CA ARG A 72 -10.38 -9.76 10.49
C ARG A 72 -10.24 -9.92 12.01
N GLN A 73 -9.25 -10.70 12.44
CA GLN A 73 -8.91 -10.83 13.86
C GLN A 73 -8.42 -9.48 14.40
N ALA A 74 -9.05 -9.03 15.49
CA ALA A 74 -8.64 -7.82 16.22
C ALA A 74 -7.26 -8.00 16.85
N PHE A 75 -6.56 -6.88 17.03
CA PHE A 75 -5.29 -6.90 17.73
C PHE A 75 -5.49 -7.13 19.22
N HIS A 76 -4.83 -8.16 19.75
CA HIS A 76 -4.77 -8.46 21.17
C HIS A 76 -3.31 -8.41 21.63
N LYS A 77 -3.05 -7.61 22.67
CA LYS A 77 -1.77 -7.54 23.39
C LYS A 77 -1.97 -8.04 24.81
N ASP A 78 -1.08 -8.91 25.26
CA ASP A 78 -0.97 -9.35 26.65
C ASP A 78 0.40 -8.97 27.20
N VAL A 79 0.45 -8.00 28.12
CA VAL A 79 1.68 -7.52 28.75
C VAL A 79 1.76 -8.05 30.17
N TYR A 80 2.85 -8.75 30.50
CA TYR A 80 2.98 -9.44 31.79
C TYR A 80 4.37 -9.25 32.42
N GLN A 81 4.40 -9.21 33.75
CA GLN A 81 5.64 -9.13 34.52
C GLN A 81 6.34 -10.49 34.58
N LYS A 82 7.66 -10.48 34.39
CA LYS A 82 8.50 -11.68 34.49
C LYS A 82 8.87 -12.01 35.94
N GLY A 83 7.96 -12.70 36.62
CA GLY A 83 8.17 -13.21 37.97
C GLY A 83 8.43 -12.08 38.97
N THR A 84 9.42 -12.25 39.85
CA THR A 84 9.76 -11.25 40.88
C THR A 84 10.64 -10.09 40.40
N ARG A 85 11.11 -10.14 39.14
CA ARG A 85 11.97 -9.08 38.58
C ARG A 85 11.12 -7.90 38.09
N ILE A 86 11.72 -6.71 38.04
CA ILE A 86 11.10 -5.52 37.43
C ILE A 86 11.36 -5.56 35.92
N VAL A 87 10.73 -6.51 35.24
CA VAL A 87 10.86 -6.79 33.80
C VAL A 87 9.49 -7.16 33.26
N ASN A 88 9.11 -6.63 32.09
CA ASN A 88 7.88 -7.01 31.38
C ASN A 88 8.25 -7.69 30.06
N ASP A 89 7.52 -8.76 29.73
CA ASP A 89 7.45 -9.36 28.40
C ASP A 89 6.00 -9.18 27.90
N ASP A 90 5.75 -9.37 26.60
CA ASP A 90 4.40 -9.35 26.05
C ASP A 90 4.18 -10.37 24.92
N THR A 91 2.92 -10.58 24.53
CA THR A 91 2.53 -11.39 23.37
C THR A 91 1.47 -10.64 22.57
N TRP A 92 1.63 -10.64 21.24
CA TRP A 92 0.65 -10.06 20.32
C TRP A 92 0.02 -11.14 19.45
N SER A 93 -1.28 -11.01 19.20
CA SER A 93 -2.01 -11.84 18.22
C SER A 93 -2.96 -10.96 17.43
N PHE A 94 -2.87 -11.01 16.10
CA PHE A 94 -3.62 -10.15 15.20
C PHE A 94 -3.55 -10.67 13.77
N ASN A 95 -4.49 -10.23 12.93
CA ASN A 95 -4.35 -10.36 11.48
C ASN A 95 -3.47 -9.21 10.97
N THR A 96 -2.45 -9.49 10.15
CA THR A 96 -1.46 -8.49 9.70
C THR A 96 -2.03 -7.42 8.75
N GLN A 97 -3.31 -7.53 8.40
CA GLN A 97 -4.09 -6.59 7.61
C GLN A 97 -5.13 -5.82 8.47
N SER A 98 -4.96 -5.74 9.80
CA SER A 98 -5.90 -5.08 10.72
C SER A 98 -5.51 -3.63 11.10
N SER A 99 -4.44 -3.09 10.53
CA SER A 99 -4.00 -1.69 10.73
C SER A 99 -3.19 -1.27 9.50
N SER A 100 -2.37 -0.20 9.58
CA SER A 100 -1.44 0.13 8.49
C SER A 100 -0.66 -1.12 8.08
N GLN A 101 -0.59 -1.37 6.78
CA GLN A 101 -0.06 -2.62 6.25
C GLN A 101 0.59 -2.43 4.89
N TRP A 102 1.55 -3.30 4.56
CA TRP A 102 1.92 -3.62 3.19
C TRP A 102 1.37 -5.00 2.82
N ASP A 103 0.64 -5.07 1.72
CA ASP A 103 0.20 -6.32 1.11
C ASP A 103 1.30 -6.93 0.26
N GLY A 104 1.70 -8.15 0.63
CA GLY A 104 2.69 -8.94 -0.09
C GLY A 104 2.11 -9.65 -1.30
N LEU A 105 2.99 -10.27 -2.09
CA LEU A 105 2.62 -10.87 -3.38
C LEU A 105 1.82 -12.18 -3.26
N ARG A 106 1.63 -12.69 -2.03
CA ARG A 106 0.70 -13.78 -1.68
C ARG A 106 -0.72 -13.29 -1.37
N HIS A 107 -0.94 -11.97 -1.25
CA HIS A 107 -2.21 -11.44 -0.76
C HIS A 107 -3.34 -11.58 -1.77
N PHE A 108 -3.09 -11.17 -3.02
CA PHE A 108 -4.12 -11.14 -4.06
C PHE A 108 -3.52 -11.56 -5.41
N GLY A 109 -4.03 -12.64 -5.98
CA GLY A 109 -3.67 -13.13 -7.31
C GLY A 109 -4.73 -12.79 -8.35
N TYR A 110 -4.46 -13.12 -9.62
CA TYR A 110 -5.50 -13.09 -10.65
C TYR A 110 -6.55 -14.14 -10.37
N GLN A 111 -7.82 -13.70 -10.32
CA GLN A 111 -8.92 -14.57 -9.90
C GLN A 111 -9.26 -15.61 -10.97
N LYS A 112 -9.15 -15.24 -12.25
CA LYS A 112 -9.47 -16.12 -13.38
C LYS A 112 -8.39 -17.17 -13.65
N GLU A 113 -7.12 -16.78 -13.56
CA GLU A 113 -5.99 -17.67 -13.81
C GLU A 113 -5.54 -18.44 -12.56
N GLU A 114 -6.09 -18.13 -11.39
CA GLU A 114 -5.79 -18.76 -10.09
C GLU A 114 -4.29 -18.72 -9.74
N LYS A 115 -3.66 -17.59 -10.07
CA LYS A 115 -2.20 -17.41 -9.98
C LYS A 115 -1.82 -16.08 -9.37
N PHE A 116 -0.79 -16.12 -8.54
CA PHE A 116 -0.08 -14.97 -7.99
C PHE A 116 1.06 -14.53 -8.92
N TYR A 117 1.87 -13.57 -8.46
CA TYR A 117 3.01 -13.04 -9.20
C TYR A 117 3.93 -14.14 -9.77
N ASN A 118 4.38 -13.96 -11.01
CA ASN A 118 5.20 -14.91 -11.76
C ASN A 118 4.59 -16.32 -11.90
N GLY A 119 3.27 -16.47 -11.75
CA GLY A 119 2.56 -17.72 -12.00
C GLY A 119 2.53 -18.70 -10.82
N VAL A 120 2.94 -18.25 -9.63
CA VAL A 120 2.85 -19.02 -8.38
C VAL A 120 1.39 -19.38 -8.09
N THR A 121 1.16 -20.60 -7.65
CA THR A 121 -0.18 -21.16 -7.41
C THR A 121 -0.47 -21.31 -5.91
N MET A 122 -1.72 -21.62 -5.57
CA MET A 122 -2.09 -22.02 -4.21
C MET A 122 -1.36 -23.29 -3.75
N ASP A 123 -1.04 -24.22 -4.66
CA ASP A 123 -0.32 -25.46 -4.32
C ASP A 123 1.14 -25.17 -3.93
N ASP A 124 1.78 -24.18 -4.55
CA ASP A 124 3.13 -23.73 -4.18
C ASP A 124 3.19 -23.14 -2.75
N ILE A 125 2.06 -22.66 -2.23
CA ILE A 125 1.94 -22.00 -0.91
C ILE A 125 1.39 -22.95 0.16
N HIS A 126 0.46 -23.83 -0.20
CA HIS A 126 -0.30 -24.67 0.75
C HIS A 126 -0.15 -26.18 0.53
N GLY A 127 0.33 -26.60 -0.65
CA GLY A 127 0.46 -27.99 -1.05
C GLY A 127 1.55 -28.76 -0.32
N GLU A 128 1.77 -29.99 -0.78
CA GLU A 128 2.72 -30.93 -0.16
C GLU A 128 4.18 -30.42 -0.23
N HIS A 129 4.53 -29.75 -1.32
CA HIS A 129 5.87 -29.19 -1.56
C HIS A 129 5.93 -27.67 -1.37
N LYS A 130 5.06 -27.13 -0.51
CA LYS A 130 4.98 -25.70 -0.23
C LYS A 130 6.34 -25.10 0.14
N SER A 131 6.54 -23.85 -0.27
CA SER A 131 7.75 -23.08 0.01
C SER A 131 7.42 -21.68 0.54
N ASP A 132 8.46 -20.88 0.82
CA ASP A 132 8.32 -19.48 1.22
C ASP A 132 8.23 -18.50 0.04
N VAL A 133 8.07 -19.00 -1.20
CA VAL A 133 8.00 -18.19 -2.43
C VAL A 133 6.98 -17.05 -2.33
N LEU A 134 7.34 -15.83 -2.73
CA LEU A 134 6.53 -14.61 -2.60
C LEU A 134 6.21 -14.17 -1.16
N GLY A 135 6.79 -14.81 -0.14
CA GLY A 135 6.59 -14.42 1.25
C GLY A 135 7.20 -13.04 1.53
N ILE A 136 6.55 -12.26 2.38
CA ILE A 136 6.91 -10.87 2.70
C ILE A 136 8.37 -10.68 3.15
N HIS A 137 8.98 -11.69 3.78
CA HIS A 137 10.41 -11.70 4.14
C HIS A 137 11.37 -11.41 2.97
N ALA A 138 11.00 -11.70 1.72
CA ALA A 138 11.83 -11.41 0.55
C ALA A 138 12.15 -9.90 0.45
N TRP A 139 11.29 -9.04 1.01
CA TRP A 139 11.48 -7.60 1.01
C TRP A 139 12.31 -7.12 2.20
N ALA A 140 12.42 -7.91 3.28
CA ALA A 140 13.13 -7.51 4.51
C ALA A 140 14.64 -7.33 4.30
N GLU A 141 15.22 -7.96 3.27
CA GLU A 141 16.65 -7.82 2.98
C GLU A 141 17.05 -6.37 2.63
N LYS A 142 16.18 -5.64 1.94
CA LYS A 142 16.44 -4.27 1.47
C LYS A 142 15.42 -3.23 1.95
N GLY A 143 14.30 -3.69 2.51
CA GLY A 143 13.15 -2.85 2.83
C GLY A 143 12.53 -2.21 1.60
N ILE A 144 11.60 -1.29 1.85
CA ILE A 144 11.01 -0.41 0.85
C ILE A 144 11.56 0.99 1.17
N VAL A 145 12.67 1.31 0.51
CA VAL A 145 13.45 2.53 0.78
C VAL A 145 13.59 3.31 -0.53
N GLY A 146 13.29 4.60 -0.51
CA GLY A 146 13.30 5.42 -1.72
C GLY A 146 12.71 6.80 -1.53
N ARG A 147 12.30 7.43 -2.63
CA ARG A 147 11.63 8.73 -2.60
C ARG A 147 10.12 8.52 -2.53
N GLY A 148 9.48 9.04 -1.50
CA GLY A 148 8.02 9.09 -1.39
C GLY A 148 7.48 10.39 -1.96
N VAL A 149 6.29 10.32 -2.55
CA VAL A 149 5.50 11.50 -2.93
C VAL A 149 4.11 11.40 -2.35
N LEU A 150 3.68 12.43 -1.63
CA LEU A 150 2.32 12.56 -1.11
C LEU A 150 1.45 13.30 -2.13
N LEU A 151 0.33 12.71 -2.54
CA LEU A 151 -0.78 13.41 -3.17
C LEU A 151 -1.89 13.61 -2.15
N ASP A 152 -1.99 14.81 -1.59
CA ASP A 152 -3.00 15.21 -0.60
C ASP A 152 -4.32 15.59 -1.29
N PHE A 153 -4.97 14.57 -1.84
CA PHE A 153 -6.29 14.71 -2.45
C PHE A 153 -7.31 15.30 -1.47
N HIS A 154 -7.25 14.93 -0.19
CA HIS A 154 -8.22 15.41 0.79
C HIS A 154 -8.17 16.92 1.02
N SER A 155 -6.98 17.52 1.10
CA SER A 155 -6.87 18.98 1.23
C SER A 155 -7.28 19.66 -0.08
N TRP A 156 -6.80 19.17 -1.22
CA TRP A 156 -7.14 19.73 -2.53
C TRP A 156 -8.65 19.71 -2.81
N ARG A 157 -9.34 18.61 -2.52
CA ARG A 157 -10.79 18.47 -2.76
C ARG A 157 -11.60 19.41 -1.87
N LEU A 158 -11.14 19.69 -0.64
CA LEU A 158 -11.78 20.69 0.24
C LEU A 158 -11.67 22.10 -0.34
N GLU A 159 -10.47 22.48 -0.78
CA GLU A 159 -10.20 23.80 -1.34
C GLU A 159 -10.95 24.03 -2.67
N ASN A 160 -11.24 22.95 -3.40
CA ASN A 160 -11.92 22.99 -4.69
C ASN A 160 -13.41 22.60 -4.62
N ASN A 161 -13.99 22.42 -3.43
CA ASN A 161 -15.39 22.03 -3.23
C ASN A 161 -15.81 20.76 -4.01
N VAL A 162 -14.91 19.78 -4.09
CA VAL A 162 -15.21 18.47 -4.70
C VAL A 162 -15.84 17.56 -3.65
N GLU A 163 -17.07 17.12 -3.91
CA GLU A 163 -17.79 16.18 -3.06
C GLU A 163 -17.10 14.82 -3.03
N TYR A 164 -16.97 14.24 -1.83
CA TYR A 164 -16.30 12.97 -1.60
C TYR A 164 -16.74 12.39 -0.26
N ASN A 165 -17.14 11.11 -0.26
CA ASN A 165 -17.41 10.36 0.97
C ASN A 165 -16.52 9.11 1.02
N PRO A 166 -15.51 9.04 1.91
CA PRO A 166 -14.59 7.91 1.96
C PRO A 166 -15.26 6.57 2.30
N PHE A 167 -16.46 6.59 2.88
CA PHE A 167 -17.20 5.40 3.30
C PHE A 167 -18.22 4.92 2.24
N GLU A 168 -18.29 5.54 1.07
CA GLU A 168 -19.15 5.12 -0.03
C GLU A 168 -18.33 4.65 -1.22
N ARG A 169 -18.95 3.96 -2.19
CA ARG A 169 -18.26 3.57 -3.42
C ARG A 169 -18.08 4.78 -4.34
N GLY A 170 -16.87 5.33 -4.40
CA GLY A 170 -16.54 6.53 -5.17
C GLY A 170 -15.10 6.50 -5.70
N ASN A 171 -14.86 7.27 -6.76
CA ASN A 171 -13.62 7.24 -7.53
C ASN A 171 -12.78 8.51 -7.32
N ILE A 172 -11.49 8.31 -7.01
CA ILE A 172 -10.44 9.30 -7.19
C ILE A 172 -9.83 9.06 -8.57
N THR A 173 -10.09 9.96 -9.52
CA THR A 173 -9.69 9.78 -10.92
C THR A 173 -8.25 10.20 -11.16
N LEU A 174 -7.63 9.71 -12.25
CA LEU A 174 -6.28 10.14 -12.64
C LEU A 174 -6.19 11.65 -12.89
N ASP A 175 -7.22 12.24 -13.49
CA ASP A 175 -7.28 13.70 -13.73
C ASP A 175 -7.22 14.48 -12.41
N GLN A 176 -7.94 14.04 -11.38
CA GLN A 176 -7.86 14.64 -10.05
C GLN A 176 -6.48 14.47 -9.43
N LEU A 177 -5.88 13.27 -9.49
CA LEU A 177 -4.52 13.04 -8.96
C LEU A 177 -3.47 13.93 -9.65
N LYS A 178 -3.58 14.13 -10.98
CA LYS A 178 -2.72 15.05 -11.72
C LYS A 178 -2.91 16.50 -11.29
N LYS A 179 -4.15 16.96 -11.08
CA LYS A 179 -4.46 18.30 -10.55
C LYS A 179 -3.92 18.50 -9.14
N VAL A 180 -3.96 17.46 -8.29
CA VAL A 180 -3.34 17.50 -6.96
C VAL A 180 -1.82 17.66 -7.10
N ALA A 181 -1.18 16.86 -7.95
CA ALA A 181 0.26 16.95 -8.15
C ALA A 181 0.69 18.35 -8.67
N GLU A 182 -0.06 18.91 -9.62
CA GLU A 182 0.14 20.26 -10.14
C GLU A 182 -0.03 21.33 -9.05
N ALA A 183 -1.11 21.27 -8.27
CA ALA A 183 -1.37 22.22 -7.19
C ALA A 183 -0.29 22.20 -6.09
N GLN A 184 0.29 21.03 -5.82
CA GLN A 184 1.38 20.84 -4.86
C GLN A 184 2.76 21.17 -5.44
N GLY A 185 2.87 21.36 -6.77
CA GLY A 185 4.15 21.53 -7.46
C GLY A 185 5.08 20.32 -7.33
N VAL A 186 4.55 19.11 -7.15
CA VAL A 186 5.36 17.90 -6.97
C VAL A 186 5.68 17.24 -8.31
N GLU A 187 6.97 17.06 -8.59
CA GLU A 187 7.44 16.29 -9.73
C GLU A 187 7.51 14.80 -9.37
N ILE A 188 6.77 13.99 -10.12
CA ILE A 188 6.79 12.53 -10.04
C ILE A 188 7.94 12.00 -10.89
N LYS A 189 8.73 11.09 -10.31
CA LYS A 189 9.90 10.47 -10.93
C LYS A 189 9.74 8.96 -10.98
N PHE A 190 10.46 8.34 -11.92
CA PHE A 190 10.55 6.89 -11.98
C PHE A 190 11.22 6.35 -10.71
N GLY A 191 10.60 5.34 -10.10
CA GLY A 191 11.03 4.72 -8.86
C GLY A 191 10.37 5.28 -7.60
N ASP A 192 9.57 6.36 -7.69
CA ASP A 192 8.90 6.96 -6.53
C ASP A 192 7.94 5.96 -5.84
N ILE A 193 7.67 6.18 -4.56
CA ILE A 193 6.61 5.50 -3.80
C ILE A 193 5.43 6.46 -3.73
N LEU A 194 4.32 6.09 -4.35
CA LEU A 194 3.11 6.91 -4.37
C LEU A 194 2.35 6.75 -3.05
N ILE A 195 2.04 7.86 -2.39
CA ILE A 195 1.21 7.88 -1.17
C ILE A 195 0.03 8.83 -1.41
N ILE A 196 -1.19 8.34 -1.28
CA ILE A 196 -2.41 9.15 -1.49
C ILE A 196 -3.12 9.35 -0.16
N ARG A 197 -3.30 10.61 0.24
CA ARG A 197 -4.22 10.96 1.33
C ARG A 197 -5.60 11.23 0.77
N SER A 198 -6.45 10.21 0.82
CA SER A 198 -7.83 10.28 0.35
C SER A 198 -8.75 11.04 1.30
N GLY A 199 -8.42 11.04 2.60
CA GLY A 199 -9.28 11.58 3.65
C GLY A 199 -10.06 10.54 4.42
N TYR A 200 -9.76 9.26 4.22
CA TYR A 200 -10.37 8.19 4.99
C TYR A 200 -10.05 8.37 6.47
N MET A 201 -8.78 8.49 6.84
CA MET A 201 -8.36 8.65 8.25
C MET A 201 -8.92 9.94 8.86
N ALA A 202 -8.84 11.05 8.11
CA ALA A 202 -9.42 12.33 8.52
C ALA A 202 -10.93 12.27 8.82
N SER A 203 -11.66 11.37 8.14
CA SER A 203 -13.10 11.19 8.34
C SER A 203 -13.40 10.14 9.41
N TYR A 204 -12.63 9.05 9.44
CA TYR A 204 -12.74 7.98 10.42
C TYR A 204 -12.49 8.49 11.85
N ASN A 205 -11.47 9.34 12.03
CA ASN A 205 -11.13 9.93 13.33
C ASN A 205 -12.21 10.87 13.90
N LYS A 206 -13.23 11.22 13.12
CA LYS A 206 -14.37 12.03 13.56
C LYS A 206 -15.58 11.20 13.98
N LEU A 207 -15.58 9.90 13.70
CA LEU A 207 -16.68 9.01 14.03
C LEU A 207 -16.71 8.71 15.54
N SER A 208 -17.90 8.65 16.10
CA SER A 208 -18.15 8.04 17.41
C SER A 208 -18.01 6.51 17.35
N THR A 209 -17.84 5.88 18.51
CA THR A 209 -17.78 4.41 18.62
C THR A 209 -19.00 3.72 18.00
N ASP A 210 -20.21 4.30 18.14
CA ASP A 210 -21.42 3.74 17.57
C ASP A 210 -21.45 3.85 16.04
N GLU A 211 -20.94 4.96 15.48
CA GLU A 211 -20.81 5.12 14.03
C GLU A 211 -19.76 4.17 13.43
N VAL A 212 -18.64 3.94 14.13
CA VAL A 212 -17.65 2.92 13.73
C VAL A 212 -18.28 1.52 13.71
N LYS A 213 -19.06 1.16 14.74
CA LYS A 213 -19.80 -0.11 14.78
C LYS A 213 -20.79 -0.23 13.63
N GLN A 214 -21.53 0.84 13.32
CA GLN A 214 -22.45 0.86 12.19
C GLN A 214 -21.72 0.71 10.85
N LEU A 215 -20.58 1.39 10.67
CA LEU A 215 -19.74 1.28 9.48
C LEU A 215 -19.27 -0.18 9.28
N ALA A 216 -18.81 -0.82 10.35
CA ALA A 216 -18.31 -2.19 10.30
C ALA A 216 -19.43 -3.25 10.21
N ALA A 217 -20.65 -2.92 10.64
CA ALA A 217 -21.83 -3.78 10.50
C ALA A 217 -22.52 -3.67 9.11
N ARG A 218 -21.99 -2.85 8.19
CA ARG A 218 -22.55 -2.74 6.84
C ARG A 218 -22.50 -4.08 6.09
N PRO A 219 -23.45 -4.32 5.15
CA PRO A 219 -23.43 -5.52 4.33
C PRO A 219 -22.08 -5.72 3.63
N SER A 220 -21.66 -6.98 3.53
CA SER A 220 -20.47 -7.36 2.77
C SER A 220 -20.79 -7.48 1.28
N PRO A 221 -19.89 -7.03 0.37
CA PRO A 221 -18.64 -6.33 0.67
C PRO A 221 -18.89 -4.89 1.15
N PRO A 222 -18.05 -4.36 2.09
CA PRO A 222 -18.12 -2.96 2.49
C PRO A 222 -17.84 -2.03 1.29
N THR A 223 -18.22 -0.77 1.41
CA THR A 223 -17.96 0.24 0.38
C THR A 223 -16.92 1.25 0.84
N PHE A 224 -15.94 1.53 -0.01
CA PHE A 224 -14.91 2.53 0.25
C PHE A 224 -14.59 3.29 -1.02
N SER A 225 -14.40 4.60 -0.89
CA SER A 225 -13.93 5.40 -2.02
C SER A 225 -12.42 5.25 -2.13
N GLY A 226 -11.95 5.19 -3.37
CA GLY A 226 -10.65 4.65 -3.71
C GLY A 226 -10.11 5.22 -5.01
N VAL A 227 -8.86 4.90 -5.34
CA VAL A 227 -8.32 5.14 -6.67
C VAL A 227 -9.19 4.42 -7.72
N GLN A 228 -9.52 5.12 -8.80
CA GLN A 228 -10.36 4.59 -9.87
C GLN A 228 -9.67 3.44 -10.60
N GLN A 229 -10.40 2.33 -10.83
CA GLN A 229 -9.94 1.28 -11.74
C GLN A 229 -10.05 1.75 -13.20
N SER A 230 -8.91 2.05 -13.83
CA SER A 230 -8.83 2.37 -15.25
C SER A 230 -7.46 2.02 -15.83
N GLU A 231 -7.41 1.80 -17.15
CA GLU A 231 -6.15 1.55 -17.86
C GLU A 231 -5.20 2.74 -17.74
N GLU A 232 -5.71 3.97 -17.77
CA GLU A 232 -4.90 5.18 -17.65
C GLU A 232 -4.24 5.29 -16.27
N VAL A 233 -4.95 4.92 -15.20
CA VAL A 233 -4.37 4.86 -13.85
C VAL A 233 -3.29 3.78 -13.77
N LEU A 234 -3.57 2.59 -14.31
CA LEU A 234 -2.61 1.49 -14.35
C LEU A 234 -1.36 1.88 -15.14
N GLU A 235 -1.51 2.42 -16.34
CA GLU A 235 -0.40 2.92 -17.16
C GLU A 235 0.41 4.00 -16.42
N TRP A 236 -0.27 4.94 -15.77
CA TRP A 236 0.39 5.97 -14.98
C TRP A 236 1.19 5.39 -13.82
N ILE A 237 0.66 4.39 -13.10
CA ILE A 237 1.39 3.72 -12.03
C ILE A 237 2.59 2.95 -12.59
N TRP A 238 2.37 2.16 -13.65
CA TRP A 238 3.40 1.37 -14.31
C TRP A 238 4.60 2.22 -14.73
N ASN A 239 4.34 3.42 -15.26
CA ASN A 239 5.38 4.30 -15.79
C ASN A 239 6.21 5.01 -14.71
N HIS A 240 5.80 5.01 -13.43
CA HIS A 240 6.45 5.84 -12.41
C HIS A 240 6.79 5.12 -11.11
N PHE A 241 5.90 4.31 -10.53
CA PHE A 241 6.01 3.99 -9.10
C PHE A 241 6.59 2.60 -8.80
N SER A 242 7.32 2.48 -7.70
CA SER A 242 7.83 1.20 -7.18
C SER A 242 6.84 0.51 -6.25
N ALA A 243 5.98 1.30 -5.61
CA ALA A 243 4.92 0.86 -4.71
C ALA A 243 3.84 1.95 -4.64
N VAL A 244 2.63 1.57 -4.24
CA VAL A 244 1.52 2.51 -4.03
C VAL A 244 0.95 2.32 -2.63
N ALA A 245 0.55 3.40 -1.98
CA ALA A 245 -0.05 3.36 -0.66
C ALA A 245 -1.09 4.47 -0.48
N GLY A 246 -1.94 4.31 0.52
CA GLY A 246 -2.87 5.34 0.94
C GLY A 246 -3.44 5.12 2.33
N ASP A 247 -4.28 6.05 2.74
CA ASP A 247 -5.02 5.98 4.00
C ASP A 247 -6.33 5.16 3.88
N GLN A 248 -6.62 4.62 2.69
CA GLN A 248 -7.84 3.88 2.36
C GLN A 248 -7.75 2.41 2.81
N PRO A 249 -8.88 1.76 3.15
CA PRO A 249 -8.91 0.34 3.52
C PRO A 249 -8.72 -0.65 2.36
N SER A 250 -8.73 -0.17 1.11
CA SER A 250 -8.66 -1.02 -0.08
C SER A 250 -7.81 -0.41 -1.21
N PHE A 251 -7.10 0.71 -0.97
CA PHE A 251 -6.42 1.57 -1.97
C PHE A 251 -7.29 2.01 -3.19
N GLU A 252 -7.72 1.07 -4.01
CA GLU A 252 -8.69 1.23 -5.09
C GLU A 252 -10.15 1.35 -4.59
N CYS A 253 -11.04 1.83 -5.46
CA CYS A 253 -12.46 1.97 -5.16
C CYS A 253 -13.11 0.60 -4.91
N TRP A 254 -13.80 0.43 -3.78
CA TRP A 254 -14.33 -0.87 -3.39
C TRP A 254 -15.84 -0.83 -3.15
N PRO A 255 -16.62 -1.81 -3.65
CA PRO A 255 -16.23 -2.87 -4.58
C PRO A 255 -15.85 -2.36 -5.97
N THR A 256 -15.02 -3.12 -6.70
CA THR A 256 -14.63 -2.78 -8.09
C THR A 256 -15.86 -2.56 -8.97
N GLN A 257 -15.75 -1.60 -9.90
CA GLN A 257 -16.75 -1.32 -10.93
C GLN A 257 -16.37 -1.94 -12.29
N LYS A 258 -15.30 -2.74 -12.32
CA LYS A 258 -14.78 -3.45 -13.49
C LYS A 258 -14.91 -4.96 -13.28
N ASP A 259 -14.58 -5.72 -14.32
CA ASP A 259 -14.45 -7.18 -14.29
C ASP A 259 -13.12 -7.67 -13.70
N TYR A 260 -12.27 -6.74 -13.25
CA TYR A 260 -11.03 -6.97 -12.53
C TYR A 260 -10.90 -6.04 -11.32
N ALA A 261 -10.04 -6.40 -10.37
CA ALA A 261 -9.53 -5.48 -9.35
C ALA A 261 -8.13 -4.98 -9.74
N MET A 262 -7.78 -3.74 -9.36
CA MET A 262 -6.39 -3.26 -9.49
C MET A 262 -5.42 -4.13 -8.68
N HIS A 263 -5.87 -4.71 -7.56
CA HIS A 263 -5.10 -5.70 -6.79
C HIS A 263 -4.56 -6.85 -7.65
N GLU A 264 -5.34 -7.36 -8.61
CA GLU A 264 -4.89 -8.44 -9.51
C GLU A 264 -3.68 -8.01 -10.33
N VAL A 265 -3.72 -6.79 -10.85
CA VAL A 265 -2.68 -6.25 -11.74
C VAL A 265 -1.46 -5.78 -10.95
N LEU A 266 -1.68 -5.06 -9.85
CA LEU A 266 -0.60 -4.52 -9.04
C LEU A 266 0.16 -5.65 -8.34
N LEU A 267 -0.50 -6.45 -7.51
CA LEU A 267 0.16 -7.53 -6.76
C LEU A 267 0.45 -8.74 -7.67
N GLY A 268 -0.58 -9.28 -8.30
CA GLY A 268 -0.48 -10.47 -9.14
C GLY A 268 0.27 -10.23 -10.44
N GLY A 269 0.07 -9.10 -11.11
CA GLY A 269 0.66 -8.80 -12.42
C GLY A 269 2.08 -8.26 -12.37
N TRP A 270 2.32 -7.26 -11.52
CA TRP A 270 3.58 -6.51 -11.50
C TRP A 270 4.48 -6.81 -10.31
N GLY A 271 3.92 -7.44 -9.28
CA GLY A 271 4.59 -7.52 -7.99
C GLY A 271 4.77 -6.14 -7.35
N CYS A 272 3.78 -5.26 -7.51
CA CYS A 272 3.73 -3.91 -6.97
C CYS A 272 3.05 -3.90 -5.60
N PRO A 273 3.77 -3.58 -4.51
CA PRO A 273 3.19 -3.53 -3.17
C PRO A 273 2.06 -2.50 -3.07
N ILE A 274 1.02 -2.87 -2.32
CA ILE A 274 -0.09 -1.99 -1.94
C ILE A 274 -0.01 -1.72 -0.45
N GLY A 275 0.00 -0.44 -0.09
CA GLY A 275 -0.02 0.03 1.29
C GLY A 275 -1.39 0.55 1.66
N GLU A 276 -1.97 0.06 2.74
CA GLU A 276 -3.32 0.42 3.15
C GLU A 276 -3.34 0.97 4.58
N LEU A 277 -4.34 1.79 4.87
CA LEU A 277 -4.58 2.36 6.20
C LEU A 277 -3.38 3.10 6.80
N PHE A 278 -2.56 3.76 5.98
CA PHE A 278 -1.49 4.61 6.51
C PHE A 278 -2.09 5.85 7.19
N ASP A 279 -1.56 6.21 8.37
CA ASP A 279 -1.93 7.46 9.04
C ASP A 279 -1.16 8.62 8.41
N LEU A 280 -1.83 9.39 7.56
CA LEU A 280 -1.20 10.43 6.74
C LEU A 280 -1.42 11.85 7.29
N GLU A 281 -2.07 12.01 8.44
CA GLU A 281 -2.46 13.33 8.94
C GLU A 281 -1.23 14.17 9.30
N ALA A 282 -0.33 13.64 10.12
CA ALA A 282 0.91 14.32 10.50
C ALA A 282 1.84 14.55 9.28
N LEU A 283 1.82 13.65 8.30
CA LEU A 283 2.60 13.80 7.07
C LEU A 283 2.08 14.96 6.23
N ALA A 284 0.76 15.04 6.03
CA ALA A 284 0.13 16.12 5.27
C ALA A 284 0.39 17.50 5.91
N GLU A 285 0.28 17.60 7.24
CA GLU A 285 0.62 18.82 7.98
C GLU A 285 2.09 19.23 7.77
N GLN A 286 3.01 18.27 7.85
CA GLN A 286 4.43 18.53 7.64
C GLN A 286 4.75 18.94 6.19
N CYS A 287 4.14 18.28 5.20
CA CYS A 287 4.24 18.64 3.79
C CYS A 287 3.75 20.08 3.55
N LYS A 288 2.57 20.42 4.09
CA LYS A 288 1.98 21.76 3.99
C LYS A 288 2.87 22.82 4.64
N LYS A 289 3.40 22.54 5.83
CA LYS A 289 4.32 23.44 6.55
C LYS A 289 5.60 23.74 5.76
N LEU A 290 6.14 22.74 5.06
CA LEU A 290 7.35 22.88 4.26
C LEU A 290 7.08 23.32 2.82
N ASN A 291 5.81 23.36 2.40
CA ASN A 291 5.40 23.47 1.00
C ASN A 291 6.17 22.48 0.10
N ARG A 292 6.30 21.24 0.57
CA ARG A 292 7.06 20.17 -0.09
C ARG A 292 6.39 18.83 0.13
N TYR A 293 6.06 18.15 -0.96
CA TYR A 293 5.29 16.90 -0.95
C TYR A 293 6.10 15.68 -1.41
N SER A 294 7.42 15.82 -1.49
CA SER A 294 8.37 14.71 -1.59
C SER A 294 9.27 14.65 -0.36
N PHE A 295 9.67 13.41 -0.01
CA PHE A 295 10.46 13.09 1.17
C PHE A 295 11.16 11.74 0.96
N PHE A 296 12.17 11.46 1.78
CA PHE A 296 12.76 10.14 1.83
C PHE A 296 11.85 9.19 2.61
N VAL A 297 11.62 7.99 2.09
CA VAL A 297 10.84 6.93 2.74
C VAL A 297 11.75 5.81 3.14
N THR A 298 11.55 5.32 4.36
CA THR A 298 12.08 4.04 4.82
C THR A 298 10.95 3.23 5.44
N SER A 299 10.86 1.96 5.07
CA SER A 299 9.84 1.03 5.54
C SER A 299 10.46 -0.37 5.59
N GLU A 300 10.34 -1.01 6.74
CA GLU A 300 10.89 -2.36 6.95
C GLU A 300 9.77 -3.30 7.39
N VAL A 301 9.49 -4.29 6.54
CA VAL A 301 8.52 -5.34 6.85
C VAL A 301 9.09 -6.31 7.88
N CYS A 302 8.23 -6.93 8.68
CA CYS A 302 8.61 -8.02 9.55
C CYS A 302 9.17 -9.18 8.72
N ASN A 303 10.34 -9.70 9.12
CA ASN A 303 10.97 -10.84 8.48
C ASN A 303 10.25 -12.15 8.86
N VAL A 304 9.10 -12.39 8.22
CA VAL A 304 8.27 -13.58 8.39
C VAL A 304 8.34 -14.43 7.10
N PRO A 305 9.14 -15.51 7.08
CA PRO A 305 9.17 -16.44 5.97
C PRO A 305 7.78 -16.93 5.59
N GLY A 306 7.45 -16.84 4.30
CA GLY A 306 6.14 -17.20 3.77
C GLY A 306 4.97 -16.30 4.22
N GLY A 307 5.23 -15.19 4.93
CA GLY A 307 4.19 -14.26 5.37
C GLY A 307 3.45 -13.58 4.21
N VAL A 308 2.18 -13.22 4.41
CA VAL A 308 1.31 -12.63 3.37
C VAL A 308 1.39 -11.11 3.32
N ALA A 309 1.46 -10.46 4.48
CA ALA A 309 1.50 -9.01 4.64
C ALA A 309 2.26 -8.67 5.92
N SER A 310 2.59 -7.40 6.12
CA SER A 310 3.28 -6.92 7.32
C SER A 310 2.79 -5.52 7.71
N PRO A 311 2.77 -5.18 9.01
CA PRO A 311 2.86 -3.79 9.43
C PRO A 311 4.03 -3.10 8.72
N PRO A 312 3.89 -1.83 8.30
CA PRO A 312 4.84 -1.24 7.37
C PRO A 312 6.11 -0.70 8.06
N ASN A 313 6.06 -0.39 9.35
CA ASN A 313 7.12 0.30 10.10
C ASN A 313 7.72 1.45 9.28
N ILE A 314 6.85 2.34 8.80
CA ILE A 314 7.19 3.32 7.77
C ILE A 314 7.42 4.72 8.36
N LEU A 315 8.43 5.41 7.84
CA LEU A 315 8.77 6.80 8.16
C LEU A 315 8.96 7.62 6.87
N GLY A 316 8.42 8.83 6.88
CA GLY A 316 8.83 9.91 5.98
C GLY A 316 9.89 10.78 6.64
N ILE A 317 10.97 11.11 5.93
CA ILE A 317 12.10 11.89 6.43
C ILE A 317 12.32 13.09 5.50
N PHE A 318 12.26 14.29 6.06
CA PHE A 318 12.41 15.57 5.36
C PHE A 318 13.75 16.23 5.61
#